data_AF-A0A290HKH1-F1
#
_entry.id   AF-A0A290HKH1-F1
#
_cell.length_a   1.000
_cell.length_b   1.000
_cell.length_c   1.000
_cell.angle_alpha   90.00
_cell.angle_beta   90.00
_cell.angle_gamma   90.00
#
_symmetry.space_group_name_H-M   'P 1'
#
loop_
_entity.id
_entity.type
_entity.pdbx_description
1 polymer ?
#
loop_
_entity_poly.entity_id
_entity_poly.type
_entity_poly.pdbx_seq_one_letter_code
_entity_poly.pdbx_strand_id
1 'polypeptide(L)'
;MNNPFDQISAAFAPEYRVNLSIERLDGSIMLTLSDDSGVVARRLISQAQRNDPVRLQRVIDSIRLGLAIELGQNPLEVLAALTRTWHGEQRFPAAGSAN
;
A
#
# COMPACT_ATOMS: atom_id res chain seq x y z
N MET A 1 9.16 -9.70 -11.89
CA MET A 1 9.21 -8.22 -11.93
C MET A 1 7.91 -7.72 -11.31
N ASN A 2 7.96 -7.07 -10.15
CA ASN A 2 6.76 -6.56 -9.48
C ASN A 2 6.54 -5.10 -9.91
N ASN A 3 5.70 -4.91 -10.93
CA ASN A 3 5.34 -3.57 -11.41
C ASN A 3 4.62 -2.79 -10.30
N PRO A 4 5.06 -1.58 -9.94
CA PRO A 4 4.47 -0.83 -8.84
C PRO A 4 3.00 -0.46 -9.07
N PHE A 5 2.57 -0.29 -10.32
CA PHE A 5 1.15 -0.03 -10.62
C PHE A 5 0.27 -1.25 -10.33
N ASP A 6 0.77 -2.45 -10.64
CA ASP A 6 0.07 -3.71 -10.37
C ASP A 6 0.01 -3.97 -8.86
N GLN A 7 1.08 -3.65 -8.12
CA GLN A 7 1.08 -3.74 -6.66
C GLN A 7 0.04 -2.83 -6.01
N ILE A 8 -0.02 -1.55 -6.41
CA ILE A 8 -1.03 -0.62 -5.90
C ILE A 8 -2.42 -1.12 -6.25
N SER A 9 -2.64 -1.53 -7.50
CA SER A 9 -3.93 -2.00 -7.97
C SER A 9 -4.38 -3.25 -7.19
N ALA A 10 -3.51 -4.25 -7.06
CA ALA A 10 -3.79 -5.46 -6.30
C ALA A 10 -4.09 -5.19 -4.82
N ALA A 11 -3.46 -4.17 -4.23
CA ALA A 11 -3.64 -3.84 -2.82
C ALA A 11 -5.03 -3.26 -2.48
N PHE A 12 -5.74 -2.68 -3.46
CA PHE A 12 -7.00 -1.95 -3.25
C PHE A 12 -8.17 -2.40 -4.14
N ALA A 13 -7.91 -3.05 -5.27
CA ALA A 13 -8.93 -3.56 -6.19
C ALA A 13 -9.99 -4.49 -5.58
N PRO A 14 -9.72 -5.26 -4.50
CA PRO A 14 -10.77 -6.07 -3.87
C PRO A 14 -11.93 -5.26 -3.30
N GLU A 15 -11.69 -4.02 -2.87
CA GLU A 15 -12.66 -3.20 -2.14
C GLU A 15 -12.98 -1.89 -2.87
N TYR A 16 -12.09 -1.40 -3.72
CA TYR A 16 -12.19 -0.09 -4.35
C TYR A 16 -11.96 -0.14 -5.85
N ARG A 17 -12.63 0.76 -6.56
CA ARG A 17 -12.25 1.13 -7.93
C ARG A 17 -10.96 1.95 -7.85
N VAL A 18 -9.90 1.44 -8.46
CA VAL A 18 -8.57 2.06 -8.48
C VAL A 18 -8.40 2.86 -9.77
N ASN A 19 -8.12 4.15 -9.64
CA ASN A 19 -7.70 4.99 -10.76
C ASN A 19 -6.30 5.55 -10.50
N LEU A 20 -5.42 5.38 -11.48
CA LEU A 20 -4.03 5.84 -11.43
C LEU A 20 -3.82 6.77 -12.63
N SER A 21 -3.62 8.07 -12.37
CA SER A 21 -3.38 9.07 -13.40
C SER A 21 -1.99 9.69 -13.26
N ILE A 22 -1.38 10.06 -14.39
CA ILE A 22 -0.15 10.84 -14.39
C ILE A 22 -0.52 12.29 -14.14
N GLU A 23 -0.09 12.84 -13.02
CA GLU A 23 -0.47 14.19 -12.59
C GLU A 23 0.57 15.24 -13.02
N ARG A 24 1.83 14.83 -13.12
CA ARG A 24 2.97 15.73 -13.35
C ARG A 24 4.00 15.10 -14.27
N LEU A 25 4.74 15.95 -14.98
CA LEU A 25 5.87 15.56 -15.83
C LEU A 25 7.06 15.02 -15.02
N ASP A 26 7.07 15.20 -13.69
CA ASP A 26 8.07 14.63 -12.78
C ASP A 26 7.88 13.13 -12.51
N GLY A 27 6.88 12.51 -13.15
CA GLY A 27 6.59 11.08 -13.02
C GLY A 27 5.83 10.70 -11.75
N SER A 28 5.32 11.70 -11.01
CA SER A 28 4.36 11.48 -9.93
C SER A 28 2.99 11.09 -10.49
N ILE A 29 2.31 10.21 -9.75
CA ILE A 29 0.98 9.72 -10.11
C ILE A 29 -0.02 10.08 -9.02
N MET A 30 -1.25 10.36 -9.41
CA MET A 30 -2.36 10.47 -8.48
C MET A 30 -3.08 9.13 -8.40
N LEU A 31 -3.15 8.57 -7.20
CA LEU A 31 -4.04 7.47 -6.88
C LEU A 31 -5.38 8.04 -6.41
N THR A 32 -6.46 7.62 -7.05
CA THR A 32 -7.82 7.87 -6.58
C THR A 32 -8.49 6.52 -6.30
N LEU A 33 -9.02 6.38 -5.09
CA LEU A 33 -9.82 5.24 -4.67
C LEU A 33 -11.27 5.69 -4.53
N SER A 34 -12.18 4.93 -5.12
CA SER A 34 -13.61 5.20 -5.04
C SER A 34 -14.42 3.93 -4.89
N ASP A 35 -15.56 4.04 -4.23
CA ASP A 35 -16.58 2.98 -4.12
C ASP A 35 -17.91 3.47 -4.76
N ASP A 36 -19.03 2.88 -4.35
CA ASP A 36 -20.36 3.28 -4.85
C ASP A 36 -20.87 4.60 -4.26
N SER A 37 -20.31 5.06 -3.15
CA SER A 37 -20.63 6.36 -2.53
C SER A 37 -19.84 7.52 -3.14
N GLY A 38 -18.72 7.22 -3.80
CA GLY A 38 -17.88 8.20 -4.48
C GLY A 38 -16.40 8.02 -4.16
N VAL A 39 -15.64 9.12 -4.21
CA VAL A 39 -14.21 9.08 -3.93
C VAL A 39 -13.97 9.03 -2.42
N VAL A 40 -13.29 7.98 -1.95
CA VAL A 40 -12.98 7.75 -0.53
C VAL A 40 -11.55 8.15 -0.16
N ALA A 41 -10.63 8.13 -1.12
CA ALA A 41 -9.27 8.60 -0.89
C ALA A 41 -8.60 9.12 -2.16
N ARG A 42 -7.71 10.10 -1.99
CA ARG A 42 -6.77 10.56 -3.03
C ARG A 42 -5.38 10.67 -2.45
N ARG A 43 -4.38 10.20 -3.19
CA ARG A 43 -2.98 10.24 -2.77
C ARG A 43 -2.05 10.53 -3.95
N LEU A 44 -1.29 11.61 -3.86
CA LEU A 44 -0.16 11.84 -4.74
C LEU A 44 1.00 10.91 -4.34
N ILE A 45 1.53 10.17 -5.30
CA ILE A 45 2.66 9.25 -5.12
C ILE A 45 3.78 9.71 -6.05
N SER A 46 4.90 10.14 -5.46
CA SER A 46 6.06 10.56 -6.24
C SER A 46 6.74 9.39 -6.95
N GLN A 47 7.48 9.66 -8.02
CA GLN A 47 8.29 8.64 -8.72
C GLN A 47 9.24 7.91 -7.76
N ALA A 48 9.88 8.63 -6.83
CA ALA A 48 10.80 8.07 -5.85
C ALA A 48 10.12 7.14 -4.83
N GLN A 49 8.85 7.38 -4.51
CA GLN A 49 8.06 6.45 -3.67
C GLN A 49 7.59 5.24 -4.48
N ARG A 50 7.16 5.45 -5.72
CA ARG A 50 6.66 4.39 -6.61
C ARG A 50 7.73 3.38 -7.00
N ASN A 51 8.95 3.85 -7.26
CA ASN A 51 10.03 3.02 -7.79
C ASN A 51 10.85 2.29 -6.70
N ASP A 52 10.63 2.62 -5.42
CA ASP A 52 11.27 1.96 -4.28
C ASP A 52 10.24 1.04 -3.61
N PRO A 53 10.42 -0.30 -3.65
CA PRO A 53 9.44 -1.24 -3.11
C PRO A 53 9.09 -1.02 -1.63
N VAL A 54 10.08 -0.64 -0.80
CA VAL A 54 9.86 -0.43 0.63
C VAL A 54 9.06 0.86 0.84
N ARG A 55 9.38 1.92 0.10
CA ARG A 55 8.62 3.17 0.17
C ARG A 55 7.21 2.99 -0.38
N LEU A 56 7.05 2.22 -1.44
CA LEU A 56 5.75 1.93 -2.03
C LEU A 56 4.86 1.18 -1.03
N GLN A 57 5.38 0.14 -0.40
CA GLN A 57 4.62 -0.60 0.61
C GLN A 57 4.24 0.29 1.80
N ARG A 58 5.13 1.18 2.26
CA ARG A 58 4.80 2.18 3.30
C ARG A 58 3.69 3.14 2.87
N VAL A 59 3.65 3.52 1.59
CA VAL A 59 2.55 4.35 1.06
C VAL A 59 1.24 3.56 1.08
N ILE A 60 1.24 2.30 0.65
CA ILE A 60 0.06 1.42 0.69
C ILE A 60 -0.45 1.26 2.12
N ASP A 61 0.44 0.95 3.06
CA ASP A 61 0.11 0.79 4.48
C ASP A 61 -0.47 2.07 5.09
N SER A 62 0.11 3.23 4.77
CA SER A 62 -0.40 4.53 5.22
C SER A 62 -1.81 4.83 4.68
N ILE A 63 -2.11 4.43 3.44
CA ILE A 63 -3.44 4.61 2.86
C ILE A 63 -4.45 3.69 3.55
N ARG A 64 -4.10 2.40 3.78
CA ARG A 64 -4.95 1.45 4.51
C ARG A 64 -5.28 1.94 5.91
N LEU A 65 -4.29 2.47 6.62
CA LEU A 65 -4.50 3.04 7.95
C LEU A 65 -5.44 4.25 7.91
N GLY A 66 -5.27 5.15 6.93
CA GLY A 66 -6.16 6.29 6.74
C GLY A 66 -7.60 5.87 6.48
N LEU A 67 -7.82 4.91 5.57
CA LEU A 67 -9.14 4.37 5.26
C LEU A 67 -9.79 3.71 6.49
N ALA A 68 -9.02 2.96 7.27
CA ALA A 68 -9.52 2.34 8.49
C ALA A 68 -10.03 3.36 9.50
N ILE A 69 -9.34 4.49 9.66
CA ILE A 69 -9.77 5.59 10.53
C ILE A 69 -11.09 6.18 10.02
N GLU A 70 -11.20 6.46 8.71
CA GLU A 70 -12.42 7.01 8.11
C GLU A 70 -13.61 6.05 8.22
N LEU A 71 -13.37 4.74 8.16
CA LEU A 71 -14.40 3.69 8.34
C LEU A 71 -14.72 3.40 9.82
N GLY A 72 -14.09 4.09 10.77
CA GLY A 72 -14.28 3.85 12.21
C GLY A 72 -13.71 2.52 12.71
N GLN A 73 -12.83 1.88 11.93
CA GLN A 73 -12.11 0.68 12.33
C GLN A 73 -10.98 1.03 13.31
N ASN A 74 -10.58 0.08 14.16
CA ASN A 74 -9.51 0.31 15.12
C ASN A 74 -8.14 0.42 14.40
N PRO A 75 -7.47 1.58 14.42
CA PRO A 75 -6.23 1.77 13.66
C PRO A 75 -5.07 0.91 14.19
N LEU A 76 -5.08 0.56 15.48
CA LEU A 76 -4.06 -0.29 16.10
C LEU A 76 -4.19 -1.74 15.62
N GLU A 77 -5.42 -2.24 15.42
CA GLU A 77 -5.64 -3.58 14.87
C GLU A 77 -5.15 -3.66 13.43
N VAL A 78 -5.40 -2.62 12.63
CA VAL A 78 -4.90 -2.51 11.26
C VAL A 78 -3.37 -2.45 11.24
N LEU A 79 -2.75 -1.63 12.09
CA LEU A 79 -1.30 -1.55 12.20
C LEU A 79 -0.67 -2.89 12.65
N ALA A 80 -1.30 -3.59 13.59
CA ALA A 80 -0.86 -4.91 14.03
C ALA A 80 -0.94 -5.94 12.90
N ALA A 81 -2.01 -5.92 12.11
CA ALA A 81 -2.16 -6.78 10.93
C ALA A 81 -1.07 -6.50 9.90
N LEU A 82 -0.80 -5.22 9.59
CA LEU A 82 0.27 -4.83 8.68
C LEU A 82 1.63 -5.32 9.20
N THR A 83 1.96 -5.09 10.47
CA THR A 83 3.25 -5.50 11.07
C THR A 83 3.48 -7.01 11.02
N ARG A 84 2.42 -7.83 11.16
CA ARG A 84 2.52 -9.30 10.99
C ARG A 84 2.87 -9.71 9.56
N THR A 85 2.35 -9.00 8.55
CA THR A 85 2.69 -9.29 7.14
C THR A 85 4.17 -9.02 6.86
N TRP A 86 4.73 -7.93 7.39
CA TRP A 86 6.16 -7.62 7.27
C TRP A 86 7.07 -8.69 7.91
N HIS A 87 6.71 -9.22 9.09
CA HIS A 87 7.49 -10.24 9.77
C HIS A 87 7.40 -11.62 9.10
N GLY A 88 6.30 -11.93 8.41
CA GLY A 88 6.16 -13.17 7.64
C GLY A 88 7.08 -13.23 6.43
N GLU A 89 7.40 -12.07 5.83
CA GLU A 89 8.23 -11.97 4.62
C GLU A 89 9.73 -11.89 4.93
N GLN A 90 10.12 -11.48 6.15
CA GLN A 90 11.50 -11.47 6.64
C GLN A 90 11.95 -12.77 7.31
N ARG A 91 11.45 -13.94 6.88
CA ARG A 91 11.93 -15.23 7.41
C ARG A 91 13.38 -15.48 6.94
N PHE A 92 14.34 -14.99 7.72
CA PHE A 92 15.75 -15.36 7.60
C PHE A 92 15.85 -16.89 7.59
N PRO A 93 16.62 -17.53 6.68
CA PRO A 93 16.93 -18.93 6.84
C PRO A 93 17.68 -19.06 8.17
N ALA A 94 17.08 -19.78 9.12
CA ALA A 94 17.77 -20.18 10.34
C ALA A 94 19.01 -20.97 9.90
N ALA A 95 20.17 -20.32 10.00
CA ALA A 95 21.44 -20.96 9.74
C ALA A 95 21.60 -22.09 10.76
N GLY A 96 21.58 -23.31 10.22
CA GLY A 96 22.26 -24.51 10.70
C GLY A 96 22.30 -24.73 12.21
N SER A 97 21.53 -25.71 12.66
CA SER A 97 22.04 -26.65 13.66
C SER A 97 23.45 -27.10 13.26
N ALA A 98 24.45 -26.80 14.09
CA ALA A 98 25.75 -27.45 14.04
C ALA A 98 26.37 -27.44 15.45
N ASN A 99 26.27 -28.62 16.08
CA ASN A 99 27.02 -29.18 17.21
C ASN A 99 26.99 -28.45 18.56
#